data_AF-A0A9P5YB79-F1
#
_entry.id   AF-A0A9P5YB79-F1
#
_cell.length_a   1.000
_cell.length_b   1.000
_cell.length_c   1.000
_cell.angle_alpha   90.00
_cell.angle_beta   90.00
_cell.angle_gamma   90.00
#
_symmetry.space_group_name_H-M   'P 1'
#
loop_
_entity.id
_entity.type
_entity.pdbx_description
1 polymer ?
#
loop_
_entity_poly.entity_id
_entity_poly.type
_entity_poly.pdbx_seq_one_letter_code
_entity_poly.pdbx_strand_id
1 'polypeptide(L)'
;MPDVFRHGLGYAVQWYDHLWTHLEKRMEASILSANAQVQRYNCLPDTAIPTASLLPPALSPTTTTDLSPPKGPFPPSKSSSGLTRGECARILVERCPACFGGAWFGRSFNRGGNIHVGPDSNFNPQHITSAGDCPTFYQPEYFLSKQQVDTVGERIEELRRRPPRRHQSRVPMEAIDGCKSSHTAGSGSKSKTNMDKFDDSGIMALVCRHDIPLFLANIDTPGEQQKYSIALIEHLFTLLPCQAMVGILYDIGCILDRSLQQYPILHNDILNRLTFATSAMHVYAHQWACQLVYNPQIQVGLGLTDGEGIE
;
A
#
# COMPACT_ATOMS: atom_id res chain seq x y z
N MET A 1 50.75 -21.28 6.04
CA MET A 1 49.32 -21.40 5.73
C MET A 1 48.57 -20.39 6.58
N PRO A 2 47.67 -19.57 6.03
CA PRO A 2 46.80 -18.73 6.84
C PRO A 2 45.99 -19.64 7.80
N ASP A 3 45.88 -19.24 9.06
CA ASP A 3 45.13 -19.97 10.09
C ASP A 3 43.64 -20.04 9.69
N VAL A 4 43.15 -21.25 9.42
CA VAL A 4 41.81 -21.55 8.90
C VAL A 4 40.71 -21.10 9.88
N PHE A 5 41.07 -20.83 11.14
CA PHE A 5 40.12 -20.45 12.19
C PHE A 5 40.21 -18.98 12.63
N ARG A 6 41.19 -18.21 12.10
CA ARG A 6 41.28 -16.77 12.37
C ARG A 6 40.54 -15.98 11.31
N HIS A 7 39.24 -15.81 11.54
CA HIS A 7 38.44 -14.86 10.80
C HIS A 7 38.46 -13.49 11.49
N GLY A 8 38.55 -12.42 10.71
CA GLY A 8 38.47 -11.05 11.23
C GLY A 8 37.10 -10.77 11.87
N LEU A 9 37.05 -9.75 12.74
CA LEU A 9 35.83 -9.34 13.47
C LEU A 9 34.62 -9.13 12.54
N GLY A 10 34.83 -8.68 11.30
CA GLY A 10 33.76 -8.51 10.31
C GLY A 10 32.98 -9.80 9.99
N TYR A 11 33.63 -10.97 10.00
CA TYR A 11 32.95 -12.25 9.81
C TYR A 11 32.10 -12.63 11.02
N ALA A 12 32.54 -12.29 12.23
CA ALA A 12 31.76 -12.51 13.44
C ALA A 12 30.51 -11.62 13.48
N VAL A 13 30.63 -10.37 13.02
CA VAL A 13 29.48 -9.46 12.86
C VAL A 13 28.50 -10.00 11.82
N GLN A 14 28.96 -10.40 10.64
CA GLN A 14 28.10 -11.01 9.62
C GLN A 14 27.40 -12.28 10.11
N TRP A 15 28.10 -13.13 10.86
CA TRP A 15 27.50 -14.33 11.45
C TRP A 15 26.43 -13.97 12.48
N TYR A 16 26.69 -12.97 13.33
CA TYR A 16 25.72 -12.48 14.32
C TYR A 16 24.46 -11.92 13.64
N ASP A 17 24.63 -11.10 12.59
CA ASP A 17 23.52 -10.53 11.82
C ASP A 17 22.69 -11.63 11.13
N HIS A 18 23.36 -12.66 10.62
CA HIS A 18 22.69 -13.83 10.03
C HIS A 18 21.89 -14.63 11.07
N LEU A 19 22.46 -14.84 12.26
CA LEU A 19 21.77 -15.51 13.36
C LEU A 19 20.56 -14.70 13.83
N TRP A 20 20.71 -13.39 13.95
CA TRP A 20 19.64 -12.48 14.37
C TRP A 20 18.47 -12.51 13.38
N THR A 21 18.77 -12.36 12.09
CA THR A 21 17.77 -12.47 11.01
C THR A 21 17.03 -13.82 11.05
N HIS A 22 17.76 -14.91 11.34
CA HIS A 22 17.15 -16.23 11.48
C HIS A 22 16.23 -16.36 12.69
N LEU A 23 16.58 -15.74 13.82
CA LEU A 23 15.77 -15.73 15.03
C LEU A 23 14.49 -14.90 14.83
N GLU A 24 14.59 -13.73 14.22
CA GLU A 24 13.44 -12.88 13.88
C GLU A 24 12.46 -13.62 12.98
N LYS A 25 12.93 -14.24 11.89
CA LYS A 25 12.10 -15.05 10.99
C LYS A 25 11.38 -16.19 11.71
N ARG A 26 12.06 -16.87 12.65
CA ARG A 26 11.44 -17.95 13.45
C ARG A 26 10.40 -17.41 14.43
N MET A 27 10.67 -16.26 15.05
CA MET A 27 9.74 -15.59 15.94
C MET A 27 8.47 -15.19 15.18
N GLU A 28 8.60 -14.50 14.04
CA GLU A 28 7.47 -14.14 13.19
C GLU A 28 6.65 -15.35 12.74
N ALA A 29 7.31 -16.40 12.23
CA ALA A 29 6.63 -17.62 11.83
C ALA A 29 5.82 -18.25 12.98
N SER A 30 6.34 -18.17 14.20
CA SER A 30 5.66 -18.67 15.40
C SER A 30 4.44 -17.81 15.76
N ILE A 31 4.55 -16.48 15.68
CA ILE A 31 3.42 -15.58 15.96
C ILE A 31 2.35 -15.71 14.88
N LEU A 32 2.73 -15.82 13.60
CA LEU A 32 1.80 -16.07 12.49
C LEU A 32 1.03 -17.39 12.69
N SER A 33 1.73 -18.45 13.09
CA SER A 33 1.11 -19.74 13.41
C SER A 33 0.11 -19.63 14.57
N ALA A 34 0.50 -18.95 15.65
CA ALA A 34 -0.38 -18.73 16.81
C ALA A 34 -1.62 -17.91 16.44
N ASN A 35 -1.46 -16.82 15.67
CA ASN A 35 -2.58 -16.00 15.22
C ASN A 35 -3.54 -16.80 14.32
N ALA A 36 -3.02 -17.64 13.42
CA ALA A 36 -3.85 -18.52 12.60
C ALA A 36 -4.66 -19.51 13.45
N GLN A 37 -4.10 -20.00 14.57
CA GLN A 37 -4.82 -20.85 15.52
C GLN A 37 -5.94 -20.07 16.24
N VAL A 38 -5.66 -18.84 16.69
CA VAL A 38 -6.67 -17.98 17.33
C VAL A 38 -7.80 -17.63 16.36
N GLN A 39 -7.48 -17.28 15.11
CA GLN A 39 -8.50 -17.03 14.08
C GLN A 39 -9.35 -18.27 13.81
N ARG A 40 -8.75 -19.47 13.75
CA ARG A 40 -9.52 -20.72 13.63
C ARG A 40 -10.47 -20.93 14.81
N TYR A 41 -10.00 -20.66 16.04
CA TYR A 41 -10.84 -20.77 17.23
C TYR A 41 -12.02 -19.80 17.19
N ASN A 42 -11.78 -18.54 16.79
CA ASN A 42 -12.81 -17.51 16.70
C ASN A 42 -13.80 -17.70 15.54
N CYS A 43 -13.47 -18.53 14.55
CA CYS A 43 -14.33 -18.88 13.42
C CYS A 43 -15.14 -20.17 13.64
N LEU A 44 -14.99 -20.85 14.79
CA LEU A 44 -15.84 -21.98 15.14
C LEU A 44 -17.25 -21.48 15.52
N PRO A 45 -18.34 -22.08 15.00
CA PRO A 45 -19.68 -21.78 15.47
C PRO A 45 -19.82 -22.19 16.94
N ASP A 46 -20.59 -21.40 17.72
CA ASP A 46 -20.82 -21.54 19.18
C ASP A 46 -21.28 -22.92 19.69
N THR A 47 -21.48 -23.89 18.79
CA THR A 47 -21.91 -25.26 19.10
C THR A 47 -20.76 -26.26 19.26
N ALA A 48 -19.49 -25.85 19.12
CA ALA A 48 -18.35 -26.75 19.14
C ALA A 48 -17.28 -26.42 20.20
N ILE A 49 -17.68 -26.07 21.43
CA ILE A 49 -16.76 -26.04 22.58
C ILE A 49 -16.94 -27.32 23.40
N PRO A 50 -16.01 -28.29 23.35
CA PRO A 50 -15.92 -29.32 24.37
C PRO A 50 -15.49 -28.67 25.68
N THR A 51 -16.30 -28.83 26.71
CA THR A 51 -16.10 -28.30 28.07
C THR A 51 -14.88 -28.94 28.74
N ALA A 52 -13.67 -28.49 28.42
CA ALA A 52 -12.47 -28.81 29.17
C ALA A 52 -12.24 -27.71 30.23
N SER A 53 -12.80 -27.95 31.41
CA SER A 53 -12.68 -27.11 32.61
C SER A 53 -11.22 -27.07 33.10
N LEU A 54 -10.55 -25.95 32.91
CA LEU A 54 -9.31 -25.60 33.62
C LEU A 54 -9.29 -24.12 34.00
N LEU A 55 -10.14 -23.72 34.96
CA LEU A 55 -9.93 -22.51 35.77
C LEU A 55 -10.46 -22.74 37.20
N PRO A 56 -9.71 -22.37 38.26
CA PRO A 56 -10.15 -22.47 39.65
C PRO A 56 -11.14 -21.34 40.04
N PRO A 57 -11.88 -21.50 41.16
CA PRO A 57 -13.17 -20.86 41.35
C PRO A 57 -13.11 -19.37 41.74
N ALA A 58 -14.18 -18.70 41.34
CA ALA A 58 -14.52 -17.31 41.55
C ALA A 58 -14.53 -16.87 43.03
N LEU A 59 -14.12 -15.62 43.25
CA LEU A 59 -14.63 -14.78 44.34
C LEU A 59 -15.76 -13.91 43.77
N SER A 60 -16.96 -14.09 44.30
CA SER A 60 -18.14 -13.23 44.06
C SER A 60 -18.45 -12.43 45.35
N PRO A 61 -19.43 -11.53 45.36
CA PRO A 61 -19.37 -10.18 44.79
C PRO A 61 -19.73 -9.11 45.84
N THR A 62 -19.30 -7.86 45.64
CA THR A 62 -19.85 -6.74 46.42
C THR A 62 -20.85 -5.96 45.57
N THR A 63 -22.08 -5.99 46.06
CA THR A 63 -23.30 -5.32 45.61
C THR A 63 -23.12 -3.82 45.42
N THR A 64 -23.49 -3.30 44.24
CA THR A 64 -23.99 -1.92 44.13
C THR A 64 -24.92 -1.79 42.91
N THR A 65 -26.21 -1.72 43.24
CA THR A 65 -27.27 -0.88 42.65
C THR A 65 -27.45 -0.86 41.12
N ASP A 66 -28.41 -1.69 40.73
CA ASP A 66 -29.46 -1.48 39.72
C ASP A 66 -29.68 -0.03 39.24
N LEU A 67 -29.41 0.19 37.94
CA LEU A 67 -30.07 1.20 37.12
C LEU A 67 -30.25 0.64 35.71
N SER A 68 -31.38 -0.02 35.50
CA SER A 68 -31.88 -0.40 34.17
C SER A 68 -32.35 0.85 33.39
N PRO A 69 -31.94 1.09 32.13
CA PRO A 69 -32.54 2.13 31.31
C PRO A 69 -33.87 1.67 30.69
N PRO A 70 -34.83 2.58 30.44
CA PRO A 70 -36.18 2.22 30.03
C PRO A 70 -36.21 1.74 28.57
N LYS A 71 -36.87 0.60 28.33
CA LYS A 71 -37.21 0.09 27.00
C LYS A 71 -38.35 0.92 26.42
N GLY A 72 -38.03 1.86 25.52
CA GLY A 72 -39.02 2.51 24.65
C GLY A 72 -39.34 1.63 23.43
N PRO A 73 -40.57 1.69 22.88
CA PRO A 73 -40.97 0.93 21.71
C PRO A 73 -40.59 1.71 20.44
N PHE A 74 -39.34 1.58 20.00
CA PHE A 74 -38.97 1.96 18.65
C PHE A 74 -38.61 0.70 17.87
N PRO A 75 -39.22 0.46 16.70
CA PRO A 75 -38.82 -0.64 15.84
C PRO A 75 -37.34 -0.47 15.48
N PRO A 76 -36.56 -1.55 15.31
CA PRO A 76 -35.16 -1.43 14.93
C PRO A 76 -35.12 -0.72 13.58
N SER A 77 -34.74 0.55 13.61
CA SER A 77 -34.37 1.29 12.41
C SER A 77 -33.23 0.50 11.80
N LYS A 78 -33.43 0.00 10.57
CA LYS A 78 -32.35 -0.54 9.74
C LYS A 78 -31.40 0.62 9.41
N SER A 79 -30.58 1.03 10.37
CA SER A 79 -29.41 1.86 10.10
C SER A 79 -28.36 0.90 9.54
N SER A 80 -28.31 0.76 8.22
CA SER A 80 -27.20 0.11 7.54
C SER A 80 -25.95 0.97 7.75
N SER A 81 -25.27 0.80 8.88
CA SER A 81 -23.83 1.11 8.92
C SER A 81 -23.14 0.02 8.12
N GLY A 82 -23.17 0.16 6.79
CA GLY A 82 -22.70 -0.81 5.78
C GLY A 82 -21.18 -1.02 5.75
N LEU A 83 -20.54 -1.02 6.91
CA LEU A 83 -19.15 -1.42 7.08
C LEU A 83 -19.09 -2.93 7.27
N THR A 84 -18.11 -3.57 6.64
CA THR A 84 -17.87 -5.00 6.76
C THR A 84 -16.67 -5.23 7.65
N ARG A 85 -16.75 -6.25 8.51
CA ARG A 85 -15.61 -6.66 9.32
C ARG A 85 -14.55 -7.28 8.42
N GLY A 86 -13.29 -6.87 8.59
CA GLY A 86 -12.15 -7.39 7.86
C GLY A 86 -10.86 -7.06 8.60
N GLU A 87 -9.74 -7.59 8.11
CA GLU A 87 -8.42 -7.34 8.68
C GLU A 87 -7.43 -7.18 7.52
N CYS A 88 -6.52 -6.21 7.65
CA CYS A 88 -5.38 -6.09 6.74
C CYS A 88 -4.35 -7.18 7.04
N ALA A 89 -3.51 -7.51 6.07
CA ALA A 89 -2.37 -8.39 6.30
C ALA A 89 -1.47 -7.82 7.41
N ARG A 90 -0.93 -8.72 8.23
CA ARG A 90 -0.13 -8.39 9.42
C ARG A 90 1.02 -7.42 9.12
N ILE A 91 1.73 -7.61 8.01
CA ILE A 91 2.84 -6.74 7.59
C ILE A 91 2.43 -5.26 7.46
N LEU A 92 1.21 -4.98 7.01
CA LEU A 92 0.70 -3.62 6.94
C LEU A 92 0.41 -3.06 8.34
N VAL A 93 -0.15 -3.88 9.23
CA VAL A 93 -0.43 -3.51 10.61
C VAL A 93 0.86 -3.23 11.38
N GLU A 94 1.90 -4.04 11.17
CA GLU A 94 3.23 -3.84 11.78
C GLU A 94 3.90 -2.56 11.29
N ARG A 95 3.77 -2.24 9.99
CA ARG A 95 4.28 -0.98 9.42
C ARG A 95 3.52 0.24 9.94
N CYS A 96 2.19 0.24 9.86
CA CYS A 96 1.39 1.36 10.33
C CYS A 96 0.07 0.89 10.98
N PRO A 97 0.06 0.68 12.31
CA PRO A 97 -1.15 0.29 13.03
C PRO A 97 -2.29 1.32 12.89
N ALA A 98 -1.95 2.60 12.77
CA ALA A 98 -2.92 3.68 12.61
C ALA A 98 -3.70 3.60 11.28
N CYS A 99 -3.05 3.17 10.20
CA CYS A 99 -3.71 2.99 8.90
C CYS A 99 -4.41 1.63 8.78
N PHE A 100 -3.80 0.56 9.31
CA PHE A 100 -4.16 -0.80 8.94
C PHE A 100 -4.72 -1.65 10.10
N GLY A 101 -4.65 -1.17 11.34
CA GLY A 101 -5.16 -1.89 12.52
C GLY A 101 -6.68 -1.81 12.73
N GLY A 102 -7.41 -1.10 11.87
CA GLY A 102 -8.87 -1.01 11.94
C GLY A 102 -9.57 -2.31 11.50
N ALA A 103 -10.69 -2.64 12.15
CA ALA A 103 -11.44 -3.87 11.88
C ALA A 103 -12.64 -3.69 10.92
N TRP A 104 -12.92 -2.47 10.45
CA TRP A 104 -14.15 -2.13 9.72
C TRP A 104 -13.86 -1.41 8.40
N PHE A 105 -14.28 -2.00 7.29
CA PHE A 105 -13.98 -1.58 5.93
C PHE A 105 -15.23 -1.27 5.12
N GLY A 106 -15.09 -0.57 3.99
CA GLY A 106 -16.21 -0.12 3.15
C GLY A 106 -16.65 1.30 3.44
N ARG A 107 -15.77 2.13 4.03
CA ARG A 107 -16.08 3.55 4.23
C ARG A 107 -16.05 4.25 2.88
N SER A 108 -17.16 4.80 2.45
CA SER A 108 -17.29 5.53 1.18
C SER A 108 -16.31 6.70 1.06
N PHE A 109 -15.93 7.07 -0.17
CA PHE A 109 -14.98 8.17 -0.42
C PHE A 109 -15.45 9.52 0.11
N ASN A 110 -16.76 9.83 0.06
CA ASN A 110 -17.30 11.05 0.67
C ASN A 110 -17.14 11.11 2.20
N ARG A 111 -16.84 9.99 2.86
CA ARG A 111 -16.50 9.88 4.28
C ARG A 111 -15.01 9.67 4.54
N GLY A 112 -14.20 9.77 3.48
CA GLY A 112 -12.74 9.70 3.51
C GLY A 112 -12.13 8.33 3.33
N GLY A 113 -12.86 7.34 2.80
CA GLY A 113 -12.24 6.05 2.51
C GLY A 113 -11.75 5.31 3.76
N ASN A 114 -11.03 4.21 3.56
CA ASN A 114 -10.38 3.49 4.65
C ASN A 114 -8.90 3.87 4.78
N ILE A 115 -8.19 3.95 3.65
CA ILE A 115 -6.73 4.05 3.61
C ILE A 115 -6.35 5.11 2.58
N HIS A 116 -5.37 5.96 2.93
CA HIS A 116 -4.76 6.91 2.00
C HIS A 116 -3.28 6.57 1.84
N VAL A 117 -2.81 6.51 0.59
CA VAL A 117 -1.41 6.24 0.25
C VAL A 117 -0.95 7.18 -0.86
N GLY A 118 0.35 7.47 -0.90
CA GLY A 118 0.99 8.26 -1.93
C GLY A 118 2.14 7.50 -2.59
N PRO A 119 2.07 7.18 -3.88
CA PRO A 119 3.23 6.71 -4.63
C PRO A 119 4.06 7.91 -5.10
N ASP A 120 5.37 7.86 -4.91
CA ASP A 120 6.31 8.83 -5.49
C ASP A 120 7.68 8.20 -5.79
N SER A 121 8.44 8.83 -6.69
CA SER A 121 9.75 8.37 -7.17
C SER A 121 10.88 9.33 -6.78
N ASN A 122 11.86 8.84 -6.04
CA ASN A 122 13.09 9.55 -5.73
C ASN A 122 14.26 9.03 -6.58
N PHE A 123 14.97 9.94 -7.27
CA PHE A 123 16.10 9.62 -8.16
C PHE A 123 17.48 9.93 -7.55
N ASN A 124 17.52 10.37 -6.29
CA ASN A 124 18.77 10.60 -5.57
C ASN A 124 19.47 9.27 -5.19
N PRO A 125 18.76 8.23 -4.70
CA PRO A 125 19.37 6.91 -4.50
C PRO A 125 19.63 6.26 -5.85
N GLN A 126 20.88 5.89 -6.10
CA GLN A 126 21.30 5.22 -7.33
C GLN A 126 22.21 4.05 -6.99
N HIS A 127 22.04 2.93 -7.67
CA HIS A 127 22.90 1.77 -7.50
C HIS A 127 23.92 1.71 -8.63
N ILE A 128 25.20 1.62 -8.27
CA ILE A 128 26.29 1.52 -9.24
C ILE A 128 26.40 0.05 -9.64
N THR A 129 26.37 -0.25 -10.93
CA THR A 129 26.38 -1.63 -11.45
C THR A 129 27.60 -2.44 -10.98
N SER A 130 28.74 -1.78 -10.71
CA SER A 130 29.96 -2.43 -10.21
C SER A 130 30.03 -2.61 -8.69
N ALA A 131 29.04 -2.13 -7.92
CA ALA A 131 29.04 -2.18 -6.46
C ALA A 131 28.68 -3.57 -5.90
N GLY A 132 28.15 -4.47 -6.73
CA GLY A 132 27.69 -5.81 -6.34
C GLY A 132 26.29 -5.80 -5.74
N ASP A 133 25.74 -6.99 -5.48
CA ASP A 133 24.37 -7.15 -5.02
C ASP A 133 24.22 -7.14 -3.48
N CYS A 134 22.96 -7.15 -3.05
CA CYS A 134 22.59 -7.34 -1.66
C CYS A 134 23.30 -8.58 -1.06
N PRO A 135 23.90 -8.48 0.15
CA PRO A 135 24.52 -9.62 0.81
C PRO A 135 23.53 -10.78 0.99
N THR A 136 23.99 -12.03 0.78
CA THR A 136 23.14 -13.23 0.76
C THR A 136 22.39 -13.51 2.07
N PHE A 137 22.82 -12.92 3.18
CA PHE A 137 22.19 -13.09 4.49
C PHE A 137 20.98 -12.17 4.71
N TYR A 138 20.83 -11.11 3.91
CA TYR A 138 19.75 -10.15 4.05
C TYR A 138 18.79 -10.23 2.86
N GLN A 139 17.49 -10.14 3.16
CA GLN A 139 16.44 -10.09 2.15
C GLN A 139 15.69 -8.78 2.34
N PRO A 140 15.68 -7.87 1.36
CA PRO A 140 14.96 -6.61 1.48
C PRO A 140 13.46 -6.83 1.71
N GLU A 141 12.92 -6.30 2.81
CA GLU A 141 11.53 -6.54 3.22
C GLU A 141 10.51 -5.62 2.53
N TYR A 142 10.96 -4.45 2.09
CA TYR A 142 10.09 -3.43 1.50
C TYR A 142 10.04 -3.51 -0.02
N PHE A 143 11.04 -4.12 -0.66
CA PHE A 143 11.16 -4.11 -2.11
C PHE A 143 10.30 -5.18 -2.77
N LEU A 144 9.53 -4.78 -3.77
CA LEU A 144 8.95 -5.71 -4.72
C LEU A 144 10.04 -6.31 -5.59
N SER A 145 9.85 -7.57 -5.99
CA SER A 145 10.78 -8.21 -6.91
C SER A 145 10.71 -7.55 -8.29
N LYS A 146 11.85 -7.49 -8.97
CA LYS A 146 11.94 -7.02 -10.36
C LYS A 146 10.94 -7.73 -11.27
N GLN A 147 10.84 -9.06 -11.13
CA GLN A 147 9.89 -9.88 -11.89
C GLN A 147 8.43 -9.42 -11.72
N GLN A 148 8.03 -9.09 -10.48
CA GLN A 148 6.67 -8.62 -10.20
C GLN A 148 6.39 -7.29 -10.90
N VAL A 149 7.36 -6.36 -10.88
CA VAL A 149 7.24 -5.05 -11.54
C VAL A 149 7.24 -5.19 -13.06
N ASP A 150 8.11 -6.03 -13.62
CA ASP A 150 8.23 -6.24 -15.07
C ASP A 150 6.98 -6.89 -15.65
N THR A 151 6.36 -7.84 -14.92
CA THR A 151 5.08 -8.44 -15.33
C THR A 151 3.99 -7.38 -15.52
N VAL A 152 3.98 -6.34 -14.67
CA VAL A 152 3.06 -5.20 -14.81
C VAL A 152 3.42 -4.36 -16.03
N GLY A 153 4.72 -4.12 -16.26
CA GLY A 153 5.22 -3.39 -17.44
C GLY A 153 4.82 -4.05 -18.75
N GLU A 154 5.11 -5.35 -18.90
CA GLU A 154 4.75 -6.16 -20.06
C GLU A 154 3.25 -6.12 -20.35
N ARG A 155 2.43 -6.24 -19.29
CA ARG A 155 0.96 -6.15 -19.40
C ARG A 155 0.51 -4.77 -19.88
N ILE A 156 1.08 -3.68 -19.37
CA ILE A 156 0.75 -2.32 -19.80
C ILE A 156 1.09 -2.14 -21.29
N GLU A 157 2.28 -2.57 -21.71
CA GLU A 157 2.71 -2.50 -23.10
C GLU A 157 1.78 -3.28 -24.02
N GLU A 158 1.40 -4.50 -23.64
CA GLU A 158 0.48 -5.33 -24.43
C GLU A 158 -0.89 -4.64 -24.58
N LEU A 159 -1.44 -4.10 -23.49
CA LEU A 159 -2.74 -3.42 -23.51
C LEU A 159 -2.72 -2.16 -24.38
N ARG A 160 -1.60 -1.43 -24.41
CA ARG A 160 -1.44 -0.21 -25.20
C ARG A 160 -1.23 -0.44 -26.69
N ARG A 161 -0.99 -1.69 -27.12
CA ARG A 161 -1.05 -2.06 -28.55
C ARG A 161 -2.48 -2.01 -29.11
N ARG A 162 -3.49 -2.01 -28.23
CA ARG A 162 -4.92 -1.95 -28.58
C ARG A 162 -5.39 -0.49 -28.54
N PRO A 163 -6.45 -0.12 -29.31
CA PRO A 163 -6.99 1.23 -29.25
C PRO A 163 -7.57 1.54 -27.86
N PRO A 164 -7.41 2.78 -27.35
CA PRO A 164 -7.94 3.17 -26.05
C PRO A 164 -9.46 3.10 -26.02
N ARG A 165 -10.03 2.69 -24.88
CA ARG A 165 -11.47 2.72 -24.66
C ARG A 165 -11.96 4.17 -24.64
N ARG A 166 -13.17 4.39 -25.15
CA ARG A 166 -13.87 5.66 -24.97
C ARG A 166 -14.32 5.77 -23.52
N HIS A 167 -14.03 6.90 -22.90
CA HIS A 167 -14.46 7.22 -21.55
C HIS A 167 -14.86 8.70 -21.45
N GLN A 168 -15.82 9.00 -20.56
CA GLN A 168 -16.24 10.37 -20.27
C GLN A 168 -15.45 10.91 -19.08
N SER A 169 -14.34 11.59 -19.35
CA SER A 169 -13.52 12.21 -18.31
C SER A 169 -14.28 13.35 -17.63
N ARG A 170 -14.10 13.48 -16.31
CA ARG A 170 -14.57 14.63 -15.52
C ARG A 170 -13.83 15.93 -15.86
N VAL A 171 -12.67 15.80 -16.49
CA VAL A 171 -11.79 16.89 -16.91
C VAL A 171 -11.66 16.88 -18.43
N PRO A 172 -11.70 18.05 -19.12
CA PRO A 172 -11.42 18.13 -20.56
C PRO A 172 -10.09 17.44 -20.91
N MET A 173 -10.08 16.68 -22.02
CA MET A 173 -8.93 15.86 -22.39
C MET A 173 -7.69 16.71 -22.66
N GLU A 174 -7.89 17.91 -23.20
CA GLU A 174 -6.87 18.90 -23.50
C GLU A 174 -6.14 19.36 -22.23
N ALA A 175 -6.86 19.45 -21.10
CA ALA A 175 -6.27 19.80 -19.82
C ALA A 175 -5.39 18.66 -19.28
N ILE A 176 -5.82 17.40 -19.42
CA ILE A 176 -4.99 16.25 -19.02
C ILE A 176 -3.77 16.10 -19.95
N ASP A 177 -3.93 16.40 -21.24
CA ASP A 177 -2.81 16.44 -22.19
C ASP A 177 -1.81 17.55 -21.84
N GLY A 178 -2.29 18.72 -21.41
CA GLY A 178 -1.46 19.80 -20.86
C GLY A 178 -0.71 19.40 -19.58
N CYS A 179 -1.33 18.61 -18.69
CA CYS A 179 -0.63 18.03 -17.54
C CYS A 179 0.43 17.01 -17.98
N LYS A 180 0.11 16.15 -18.96
CA LYS A 180 1.05 15.14 -19.45
C LYS A 180 2.28 15.75 -20.11
N SER A 181 2.13 16.86 -20.83
CA SER A 181 3.26 17.53 -21.48
C SER A 181 4.15 18.29 -20.50
N SER A 182 3.61 18.76 -19.38
CA SER A 182 4.33 19.52 -18.36
C SER A 182 5.06 18.62 -17.34
N HIS A 183 4.49 17.48 -16.97
CA HIS A 183 5.09 16.59 -15.97
C HIS A 183 6.05 15.57 -16.59
N THR A 184 7.33 15.67 -16.22
CA THR A 184 8.36 14.73 -16.67
C THR A 184 8.21 13.34 -16.01
N ALA A 185 7.62 13.27 -14.81
CA ALA A 185 7.45 12.02 -14.04
C ALA A 185 6.66 10.93 -14.80
N GLY A 186 5.73 11.32 -15.67
CA GLY A 186 4.96 10.40 -16.51
C GLY A 186 5.53 10.14 -17.90
N SER A 187 6.64 10.78 -18.27
CA SER A 187 7.26 10.63 -19.60
C SER A 187 8.59 9.90 -19.49
N GLY A 188 8.63 8.68 -20.03
CA GLY A 188 9.83 7.85 -20.09
C GLY A 188 10.96 8.37 -20.98
N SER A 189 10.87 9.61 -21.49
CA SER A 189 11.71 10.14 -22.56
C SER A 189 12.99 10.85 -22.07
N LYS A 190 13.15 11.06 -20.76
CA LYS A 190 14.36 11.69 -20.20
C LYS A 190 14.94 10.82 -19.09
N SER A 191 16.02 10.09 -19.38
CA SER A 191 16.79 9.43 -18.34
C SER A 191 17.44 10.53 -17.47
N LYS A 192 16.91 10.72 -16.26
CA LYS A 192 17.51 11.63 -15.26
C LYS A 192 18.88 11.14 -14.79
N THR A 193 19.25 9.90 -15.13
CA THR A 193 20.43 9.19 -14.66
C THR A 193 21.21 8.56 -15.83
N ASN A 194 22.53 8.49 -15.70
CA ASN A 194 23.39 7.84 -16.68
C ASN A 194 23.30 6.31 -16.52
N MET A 195 22.47 5.66 -17.33
CA MET A 195 22.22 4.21 -17.27
C MET A 195 23.44 3.36 -17.68
N ASP A 196 24.54 3.96 -18.17
CA ASP A 196 25.79 3.23 -18.44
C ASP A 196 26.57 2.92 -17.15
N LYS A 197 26.27 3.62 -16.05
CA LYS A 197 26.96 3.49 -14.76
C LYS A 197 26.08 2.91 -13.65
N PHE A 198 24.77 3.11 -13.78
CA PHE A 198 23.80 2.74 -12.76
C PHE A 198 22.80 1.77 -13.36
N ASP A 199 22.59 0.64 -12.68
CA ASP A 199 21.54 -0.33 -12.99
C ASP A 199 20.21 0.07 -12.34
N ASP A 200 20.25 0.66 -11.14
CA ASP A 200 19.09 1.35 -10.54
C ASP A 200 19.27 2.87 -10.56
N SER A 201 18.32 3.55 -11.22
CA SER A 201 18.32 5.01 -11.40
C SER A 201 17.55 5.78 -10.33
N GLY A 202 16.82 5.08 -9.47
CA GLY A 202 15.95 5.65 -8.45
C GLY A 202 15.12 4.59 -7.74
N ILE A 203 14.25 5.04 -6.84
CA ILE A 203 13.33 4.20 -6.08
C ILE A 203 11.93 4.78 -6.23
N MET A 204 10.97 3.95 -6.67
CA MET A 204 9.54 4.23 -6.53
C MET A 204 9.09 3.68 -5.19
N ALA A 205 8.32 4.46 -4.46
CA ALA A 205 7.93 4.12 -3.11
C ALA A 205 6.45 4.45 -2.88
N LEU A 206 5.77 3.59 -2.14
CA LEU A 206 4.38 3.79 -1.71
C LEU A 206 4.38 4.03 -0.21
N VAL A 207 4.01 5.23 0.21
CA VAL A 207 3.84 5.59 1.63
C VAL A 207 2.38 5.67 2.02
N CYS A 208 2.08 5.46 3.30
CA CYS A 208 0.77 5.84 3.84
C CYS A 208 0.73 7.31 4.23
N ARG A 209 -0.45 7.83 4.55
CA ARG A 209 -0.68 9.21 5.05
C ARG A 209 0.03 9.62 6.35
N HIS A 210 0.84 8.74 6.94
CA HIS A 210 1.67 9.03 8.10
C HIS A 210 3.17 8.97 7.73
N ASP A 211 3.47 9.05 6.43
CA ASP A 211 4.82 9.04 5.87
C ASP A 211 5.64 7.79 6.20
N ILE A 212 4.93 6.69 6.46
CA ILE A 212 5.56 5.37 6.68
C ILE A 212 5.63 4.63 5.34
N PRO A 213 6.84 4.24 4.88
CA PRO A 213 7.00 3.41 3.69
C PRO A 213 6.27 2.09 3.82
N LEU A 214 5.51 1.74 2.79
CA LEU A 214 4.83 0.46 2.68
C LEU A 214 5.60 -0.46 1.76
N PHE A 215 5.85 -0.05 0.52
CA PHE A 215 6.55 -0.87 -0.46
C PHE A 215 7.43 0.00 -1.34
N LEU A 216 8.53 -0.58 -1.81
CA LEU A 216 9.53 0.07 -2.66
C LEU A 216 9.71 -0.75 -3.94
N ALA A 217 10.16 -0.12 -5.00
CA ALA A 217 10.60 -0.78 -6.23
C ALA A 217 11.77 0.00 -6.81
N ASN A 218 12.82 -0.71 -7.24
CA ASN A 218 13.91 -0.08 -7.97
C ASN A 218 13.43 0.41 -9.34
N ILE A 219 13.87 1.60 -9.73
CA ILE A 219 13.62 2.17 -11.06
C ILE A 219 14.82 1.85 -11.95
N ASP A 220 14.69 0.81 -12.77
CA ASP A 220 15.78 0.22 -13.54
C ASP A 220 15.68 0.45 -15.06
N THR A 221 14.49 0.79 -15.57
CA THR A 221 14.27 1.01 -17.00
C THR A 221 13.86 2.45 -17.33
N PRO A 222 14.42 3.06 -18.39
CA PRO A 222 13.79 4.20 -19.07
C PRO A 222 12.51 3.72 -19.79
N GLY A 223 11.46 4.53 -19.84
CA GLY A 223 10.20 4.15 -20.51
C GLY A 223 8.96 4.19 -19.60
N GLU A 224 8.23 3.06 -19.51
CA GLU A 224 6.90 2.97 -18.87
C GLU A 224 6.95 3.17 -17.35
N GLN A 225 7.07 4.42 -16.90
CA GLN A 225 7.17 4.77 -15.48
C GLN A 225 5.92 4.41 -14.66
N GLN A 226 4.76 4.26 -15.30
CA GLN A 226 3.53 3.85 -14.60
C GLN A 226 3.61 2.43 -14.03
N LYS A 227 4.50 1.56 -14.56
CA LYS A 227 4.59 0.16 -14.10
C LYS A 227 4.90 0.08 -12.60
N TYR A 228 5.76 0.97 -12.10
CA TYR A 228 6.20 0.93 -10.70
C TYR A 228 5.06 1.30 -9.74
N SER A 229 4.37 2.41 -9.97
CA SER A 229 3.24 2.82 -9.12
C SER A 229 2.08 1.82 -9.18
N ILE A 230 1.79 1.27 -10.36
CA ILE A 230 0.75 0.25 -10.54
C ILE A 230 1.13 -1.04 -9.81
N ALA A 231 2.39 -1.50 -9.89
CA ALA A 231 2.84 -2.70 -9.19
C ALA A 231 2.72 -2.57 -7.67
N LEU A 232 3.06 -1.41 -7.11
CA LEU A 232 2.93 -1.13 -5.68
C LEU A 232 1.45 -1.09 -5.24
N ILE A 233 0.59 -0.47 -6.05
CA ILE A 233 -0.87 -0.45 -5.80
C ILE A 233 -1.43 -1.87 -5.86
N GLU A 234 -1.12 -2.67 -6.89
CA GLU A 234 -1.61 -4.05 -6.99
C GLU A 234 -1.16 -4.88 -5.79
N HIS A 235 0.11 -4.78 -5.42
CA HIS A 235 0.64 -5.49 -4.25
C HIS A 235 -0.09 -5.10 -2.98
N LEU A 236 -0.31 -3.80 -2.73
CA LEU A 236 -1.09 -3.32 -1.58
C LEU A 236 -2.48 -3.98 -1.56
N PHE A 237 -3.18 -4.02 -2.70
CA PHE A 237 -4.53 -4.59 -2.77
C PHE A 237 -4.59 -6.09 -2.51
N THR A 238 -3.50 -6.85 -2.70
CA THR A 238 -3.43 -8.27 -2.28
C THR A 238 -3.44 -8.45 -0.76
N LEU A 239 -3.11 -7.40 -0.02
CA LEU A 239 -2.97 -7.40 1.44
C LEU A 239 -4.13 -6.70 2.16
N LEU A 240 -5.11 -6.20 1.41
CA LEU A 240 -6.28 -5.50 1.93
C LEU A 240 -7.55 -6.36 1.85
N PRO A 241 -8.48 -6.20 2.79
CA PRO A 241 -9.80 -6.82 2.66
C PRO A 241 -10.55 -6.26 1.43
N CYS A 242 -11.43 -7.06 0.84
CA CYS A 242 -12.10 -6.72 -0.41
C CYS A 242 -13.07 -5.53 -0.32
N GLN A 243 -13.43 -5.08 0.89
CA GLN A 243 -14.23 -3.88 1.10
C GLN A 243 -13.38 -2.62 1.35
N ALA A 244 -12.05 -2.72 1.46
CA ALA A 244 -11.20 -1.56 1.70
C ALA A 244 -11.28 -0.58 0.52
N MET A 245 -11.65 0.67 0.83
CA MET A 245 -11.68 1.81 -0.10
C MET A 245 -10.38 2.61 0.08
N VAL A 246 -9.63 2.85 -1.00
CA VAL A 246 -8.28 3.44 -0.95
C VAL A 246 -8.22 4.73 -1.77
N GLY A 247 -7.71 5.80 -1.15
CA GLY A 247 -7.36 7.05 -1.82
C GLY A 247 -5.87 7.06 -2.20
N ILE A 248 -5.57 7.37 -3.45
CA ILE A 248 -4.20 7.48 -3.98
C ILE A 248 -3.91 8.96 -4.25
N LEU A 249 -2.90 9.50 -3.58
CA LEU A 249 -2.40 10.86 -3.81
C LEU A 249 -1.11 10.76 -4.62
N TYR A 250 -1.16 11.13 -5.89
CA TYR A 250 -0.02 10.96 -6.80
C TYR A 250 0.16 12.22 -7.65
N ASP A 251 1.39 12.69 -7.81
CA ASP A 251 1.77 13.85 -8.62
C ASP A 251 1.17 13.81 -10.02
N ILE A 252 1.13 12.63 -10.64
CA ILE A 252 0.53 12.41 -11.95
C ILE A 252 -0.77 11.60 -11.87
N GLY A 253 -1.48 11.69 -10.75
CA GLY A 253 -2.73 10.97 -10.47
C GLY A 253 -3.79 11.17 -11.55
N CYS A 254 -3.94 12.39 -12.07
CA CYS A 254 -4.86 12.66 -13.18
C CYS A 254 -4.50 11.93 -14.48
N ILE A 255 -3.20 11.74 -14.74
CA ILE A 255 -2.68 11.04 -15.91
C ILE A 255 -2.87 9.53 -15.73
N LEU A 256 -2.60 9.02 -14.53
CA LEU A 256 -2.76 7.61 -14.20
C LEU A 256 -4.25 7.21 -14.21
N ASP A 257 -5.14 7.98 -13.59
CA ASP A 257 -6.59 7.73 -13.60
C ASP A 257 -7.12 7.64 -15.04
N ARG A 258 -6.73 8.60 -15.91
CA ARG A 258 -7.05 8.54 -17.34
C ARG A 258 -6.52 7.26 -18.01
N SER A 259 -5.28 6.86 -17.72
CA SER A 259 -4.66 5.64 -18.27
C SER A 259 -5.49 4.39 -17.90
N LEU A 260 -5.93 4.30 -16.64
CA LEU A 260 -6.75 3.21 -16.12
C LEU A 260 -8.17 3.18 -16.68
N GLN A 261 -8.72 4.33 -17.07
CA GLN A 261 -10.01 4.43 -17.76
C GLN A 261 -9.91 4.02 -19.24
N GLN A 262 -8.78 4.31 -19.88
CA GLN A 262 -8.52 3.98 -21.29
C GLN A 262 -8.14 2.52 -21.49
N TYR A 263 -7.40 1.94 -20.55
CA TYR A 263 -6.86 0.60 -20.62
C TYR A 263 -7.18 -0.19 -19.35
N PRO A 264 -7.63 -1.46 -19.44
CA PRO A 264 -7.96 -2.29 -18.28
C PRO A 264 -6.68 -2.83 -17.62
N ILE A 265 -5.82 -1.94 -17.12
CA ILE A 265 -4.51 -2.31 -16.55
C ILE A 265 -4.70 -2.95 -15.16
N LEU A 266 -5.57 -2.36 -14.34
CA LEU A 266 -5.98 -2.90 -13.05
C LEU A 266 -7.29 -3.68 -13.19
N HIS A 267 -7.46 -4.70 -12.35
CA HIS A 267 -8.73 -5.44 -12.27
C HIS A 267 -9.86 -4.53 -11.77
N ASN A 268 -11.09 -4.75 -12.25
CA ASN A 268 -12.25 -3.93 -11.87
C ASN A 268 -12.52 -3.94 -10.35
N ASP A 269 -12.20 -5.04 -9.67
CA ASP A 269 -12.32 -5.14 -8.21
C ASP A 269 -11.39 -4.19 -7.45
N ILE A 270 -10.29 -3.75 -8.08
CA ILE A 270 -9.40 -2.73 -7.54
C ILE A 270 -9.91 -1.35 -7.94
N LEU A 271 -10.22 -1.15 -9.23
CA LEU A 271 -10.66 0.14 -9.76
C LEU A 271 -11.89 0.72 -9.05
N ASN A 272 -12.88 -0.14 -8.73
CA ASN A 272 -14.09 0.29 -8.02
C ASN A 272 -13.84 0.73 -6.57
N ARG A 273 -12.63 0.48 -6.05
CA ARG A 273 -12.20 0.76 -4.68
C ARG A 273 -11.09 1.79 -4.62
N LEU A 274 -10.82 2.48 -5.73
CA LEU A 274 -9.83 3.53 -5.84
C LEU A 274 -10.48 4.91 -6.02
N THR A 275 -9.85 5.92 -5.45
CA THR A 275 -10.02 7.31 -5.87
C THR A 275 -8.65 7.95 -6.02
N PHE A 276 -8.47 8.77 -7.06
CA PHE A 276 -7.23 9.49 -7.30
C PHE A 276 -7.38 10.95 -6.90
N ALA A 277 -6.30 11.49 -6.34
CA ALA A 277 -6.04 12.89 -6.13
C ALA A 277 -4.58 13.17 -6.52
N THR A 278 -4.27 14.45 -6.75
CA THR A 278 -2.89 14.92 -6.78
C THR A 278 -2.46 15.26 -5.36
N SER A 279 -1.19 15.06 -5.04
CA SER A 279 -0.59 15.56 -3.80
C SER A 279 -0.82 17.08 -3.65
N ALA A 280 -0.99 17.54 -2.41
CA ALA A 280 -1.56 18.85 -2.10
C ALA A 280 -0.68 20.02 -2.57
N MET A 281 0.64 19.84 -2.66
CA MET A 281 1.53 20.90 -3.15
C MET A 281 1.68 20.81 -4.67
N HIS A 282 1.77 19.60 -5.23
CA HIS A 282 1.90 19.43 -6.69
C HIS A 282 0.64 19.75 -7.47
N VAL A 283 -0.56 19.75 -6.86
CA VAL A 283 -1.80 20.02 -7.59
C VAL A 283 -1.78 21.38 -8.29
N TYR A 284 -1.10 22.39 -7.73
CA TYR A 284 -1.02 23.71 -8.34
C TYR A 284 -0.18 23.76 -9.62
N ALA A 285 0.64 22.73 -9.88
CA ALA A 285 1.37 22.56 -11.14
C ALA A 285 0.49 22.01 -12.27
N HIS A 286 -0.72 21.53 -11.97
CA HIS A 286 -1.65 20.99 -12.96
C HIS A 286 -2.51 22.07 -13.62
N GLN A 287 -3.09 21.75 -14.77
CA GLN A 287 -4.07 22.60 -15.44
C GLN A 287 -5.28 22.87 -14.53
N TRP A 288 -5.85 24.08 -14.62
CA TRP A 288 -6.96 24.53 -13.76
C TRP A 288 -8.11 23.51 -13.64
N ALA A 289 -8.54 22.92 -14.75
CA ALA A 289 -9.61 21.92 -14.73
C ALA A 289 -9.22 20.62 -13.98
N CYS A 290 -7.95 20.22 -14.01
CA CYS A 290 -7.45 19.12 -13.17
C CYS A 290 -7.46 19.50 -11.70
N GLN A 291 -7.08 20.73 -11.34
CA GLN A 291 -7.10 21.19 -9.94
C GLN A 291 -8.50 21.06 -9.34
N LEU A 292 -9.55 21.46 -10.07
CA LEU A 292 -10.93 21.36 -9.58
C LEU A 292 -11.39 19.92 -9.29
N VAL A 293 -10.81 18.93 -9.95
CA VAL A 293 -11.23 17.53 -9.88
C VAL A 293 -10.35 16.68 -8.98
N TYR A 294 -9.03 16.91 -9.01
CA TYR A 294 -8.01 16.09 -8.35
C TYR A 294 -7.34 16.80 -7.15
N ASN A 295 -7.74 18.01 -6.78
CA ASN A 295 -7.24 18.64 -5.56
C ASN A 295 -7.86 17.98 -4.31
N PRO A 296 -7.05 17.40 -3.41
CA PRO A 296 -7.54 16.69 -2.23
C PRO A 296 -8.28 17.61 -1.25
N GLN A 297 -7.99 18.92 -1.26
CA GLN A 297 -8.69 19.92 -0.46
C GLN A 297 -10.07 20.28 -1.03
N ILE A 298 -10.31 20.02 -2.33
CA ILE A 298 -11.60 20.24 -2.99
C ILE A 298 -12.42 18.93 -3.00
N GLN A 299 -11.76 17.78 -3.13
CA GLN A 299 -12.42 16.47 -3.13
C GLN A 299 -12.99 16.13 -1.76
N VAL A 300 -14.30 15.89 -1.72
CA VAL A 300 -15.00 15.51 -0.50
C VAL A 300 -14.44 14.21 0.07
N GLY A 301 -13.98 14.26 1.32
CA GLY A 301 -13.57 13.13 2.12
C GLY A 301 -12.05 12.93 2.26
N LEU A 302 -11.23 13.41 1.33
CA LEU A 302 -9.77 13.24 1.43
C LEU A 302 -9.14 14.13 2.52
N GLY A 303 -9.84 15.17 2.95
CA GLY A 303 -9.49 16.00 4.10
C GLY A 303 -8.18 16.76 3.90
N LEU A 304 -7.37 16.86 4.95
CA LEU A 304 -6.04 17.51 4.94
C LEU A 304 -4.90 16.52 4.66
N THR A 305 -5.15 15.47 3.87
CA THR A 305 -4.06 14.56 3.48
C THR A 305 -3.21 15.27 2.43
N ASP A 306 -1.90 15.39 2.66
CA ASP A 306 -0.97 16.04 1.74
C ASP A 306 -0.56 15.11 0.59
N GLY A 307 -0.16 13.87 0.88
CA GLY A 307 0.37 12.92 -0.10
C GLY A 307 1.83 13.20 -0.49
N GLU A 308 2.58 13.96 0.29
CA GLU A 308 3.95 14.43 0.00
C GLU A 308 5.02 13.72 0.87
N GLY A 309 4.84 12.42 1.12
CA GLY A 309 5.66 11.70 2.12
C GLY A 309 7.05 11.26 1.61
N ILE A 310 7.36 11.45 0.32
CA ILE A 310 8.60 11.01 -0.32
C ILE A 310 8.97 12.05 -1.38
N GLU A 311 10.19 12.58 -1.31
CA GLU A 311 10.83 13.51 -2.27
C GLU A 311 12.33 13.19 -2.36
#